data_AF-A0A1U7MPT1-F1
#
_entry.id   AF-A0A1U7MPT1-F1
#
_cell.length_a   1.000
_cell.length_b   1.000
_cell.length_c   1.000
_cell.angle_alpha   90.00
_cell.angle_beta   90.00
_cell.angle_gamma   90.00
#
_symmetry.space_group_name_H-M   'P 1'
#
loop_
_entity.id
_entity.type
_entity.pdbx_description
1 polymer ?
#
loop_
_entity_poly.entity_id
_entity_poly.type
_entity_poly.pdbx_seq_one_letter_code
_entity_poly.pdbx_strand_id
1 'polypeptide(L)'
;MVDELVAGVRSAAADAGVEIDLDGITDRRALHSALTALVDLGVLTERDGDLEHWAERHTESLLDVHRDRLAVLVAAPLSTCRTPEDVLTVMEVPSAAGGARIAVRRHLLERPVLSTEELSEEQAGWWRRNREREREWFARWFGLELEIRAEGALALDRDGELTDLTFPGAGSARHFALLLLGELTEAARGQDHDGASGAWTPVATSTARSAADRVFRTWRHGLRKAHQADPDALWAEALGILAATGLVRDEGPTLLVHAAAARYAPRPELVTTAGPAGERSLFEEDA
;
A
#
# COMPACT_ATOMS: atom_id res chain seq x y z
N MET A 1 1.40 -13.99 -32.63
CA MET A 1 2.62 -13.23 -33.02
C MET A 1 2.39 -11.75 -32.74
N VAL A 2 3.45 -10.93 -32.57
CA VAL A 2 3.29 -9.47 -32.38
C VAL A 2 2.50 -8.85 -33.53
N ASP A 3 2.72 -9.28 -34.77
CA ASP A 3 2.00 -8.72 -35.93
C ASP A 3 0.49 -9.00 -35.91
N GLU A 4 0.04 -10.13 -35.34
CA GLU A 4 -1.39 -10.39 -35.12
C GLU A 4 -1.97 -9.48 -34.05
N LEU A 5 -1.20 -9.20 -32.99
CA LEU A 5 -1.58 -8.24 -31.96
C LEU A 5 -1.68 -6.83 -32.54
N VAL A 6 -0.71 -6.42 -33.36
CA VAL A 6 -0.69 -5.13 -34.07
C VAL A 6 -1.90 -5.00 -34.99
N ALA A 7 -2.22 -6.05 -35.75
CA ALA A 7 -3.43 -6.08 -36.58
C ALA A 7 -4.71 -5.95 -35.73
N GLY A 8 -4.76 -6.63 -34.58
CA GLY A 8 -5.84 -6.50 -33.60
C GLY A 8 -5.98 -5.08 -33.04
N VAL A 9 -4.86 -4.42 -32.71
CA VAL A 9 -4.82 -3.03 -32.24
C VAL A 9 -5.32 -2.08 -33.32
N ARG A 10 -4.92 -2.26 -34.59
CA ARG A 10 -5.45 -1.47 -35.72
C ARG A 10 -6.96 -1.61 -35.85
N SER A 11 -7.47 -2.84 -35.76
CA SER A 11 -8.91 -3.09 -35.80
C SER A 11 -9.65 -2.41 -34.64
N ALA A 12 -9.15 -2.57 -33.41
CA ALA A 12 -9.76 -1.97 -32.22
C ALA A 12 -9.72 -0.45 -32.24
N ALA A 13 -8.64 0.15 -32.75
CA ALA A 13 -8.53 1.60 -32.92
C ALA A 13 -9.53 2.13 -33.94
N ALA A 14 -9.70 1.43 -35.08
CA ALA A 14 -10.71 1.79 -36.07
C ALA A 14 -12.14 1.72 -35.49
N ASP A 15 -12.45 0.65 -34.74
CA ASP A 15 -13.76 0.50 -34.08
C ASP A 15 -14.01 1.59 -33.03
N ALA A 16 -12.96 2.03 -32.34
CA ALA A 16 -13.01 3.11 -31.35
C ALA A 16 -12.93 4.53 -31.95
N GLY A 17 -12.73 4.66 -33.27
CA GLY A 17 -12.54 5.95 -33.95
C GLY A 17 -11.25 6.67 -33.56
N VAL A 18 -10.22 5.93 -33.13
CA VAL A 18 -8.90 6.46 -32.77
C VAL A 18 -8.00 6.41 -34.01
N GLU A 19 -7.53 7.57 -34.46
CA GLU A 19 -6.54 7.66 -35.53
C GLU A 19 -5.17 7.21 -35.01
N ILE A 20 -4.64 6.11 -35.53
CA ILE A 20 -3.30 5.61 -35.23
C ILE A 20 -2.56 5.26 -36.54
N ASP A 21 -1.31 5.68 -36.64
CA ASP A 21 -0.38 5.32 -37.71
C ASP A 21 0.77 4.46 -37.14
N LEU A 22 0.52 3.15 -37.01
CA LEU A 22 1.53 2.21 -36.51
C LEU A 22 2.70 1.97 -37.50
N ASP A 23 2.60 2.43 -38.74
CA ASP A 23 3.73 2.45 -39.67
C ASP A 23 4.63 3.69 -39.40
N GLY A 24 4.05 4.75 -38.83
CA GLY A 24 4.72 5.93 -38.30
C GLY A 24 5.59 5.65 -37.06
N ILE A 25 6.70 6.39 -36.93
CA ILE A 25 7.67 6.21 -35.84
C ILE A 25 7.05 6.53 -34.47
N THR A 26 6.22 7.56 -34.39
CA THR A 26 5.63 8.05 -33.13
C THR A 26 4.70 7.02 -32.50
N ASP A 27 3.68 6.57 -33.23
CA ASP A 27 2.68 5.64 -32.66
C ASP A 27 3.26 4.24 -32.49
N ARG A 28 4.22 3.83 -33.32
CA ARG A 28 4.97 2.59 -33.09
C ARG A 28 5.76 2.64 -31.78
N ARG A 29 6.42 3.76 -31.46
CA ARG A 29 7.11 3.93 -30.16
C ARG A 29 6.13 3.94 -28.99
N ALA A 30 4.96 4.55 -29.16
CA ALA A 30 3.90 4.52 -28.16
C ALA A 30 3.39 3.09 -27.92
N LEU A 31 3.16 2.32 -28.99
CA LEU A 31 2.77 0.91 -28.91
C LEU A 31 3.87 0.06 -28.26
N HIS A 32 5.13 0.24 -28.65
CA HIS A 32 6.26 -0.44 -28.01
C HIS A 32 6.27 -0.15 -26.51
N SER A 33 6.16 1.12 -26.11
CA SER A 33 6.14 1.51 -24.69
C SER A 33 4.97 0.89 -23.94
N ALA A 34 3.79 0.79 -24.56
CA ALA A 34 2.63 0.11 -23.97
C ALA A 34 2.85 -1.41 -23.82
N LEU A 35 3.48 -2.07 -24.80
CA LEU A 35 3.81 -3.49 -24.72
C LEU A 35 4.88 -3.76 -23.66
N THR A 36 5.92 -2.94 -23.58
CA THR A 36 6.94 -3.01 -22.52
C THR A 36 6.31 -2.85 -21.14
N ALA A 37 5.43 -1.87 -20.96
CA ALA A 37 4.70 -1.71 -19.70
C ALA A 37 3.88 -2.96 -19.33
N LEU A 38 3.25 -3.63 -20.30
CA LEU A 38 2.53 -4.87 -20.07
C LEU A 38 3.45 -6.07 -19.77
N VAL A 39 4.68 -6.08 -20.28
CA VAL A 39 5.71 -7.06 -19.90
C VAL A 39 6.17 -6.81 -18.46
N ASP A 40 6.43 -5.56 -18.09
CA ASP A 40 6.83 -5.17 -16.73
C ASP A 40 5.74 -5.52 -15.70
N LEU A 41 4.47 -5.35 -16.08
CA LEU A 41 3.30 -5.76 -15.30
C LEU A 41 3.07 -7.28 -15.31
N GLY A 42 3.88 -8.04 -16.05
CA GLY A 42 3.80 -9.49 -16.18
C GLY A 42 2.54 -9.99 -16.91
N VAL A 43 1.83 -9.11 -17.62
CA VAL A 43 0.67 -9.47 -18.46
C VAL A 43 1.15 -10.13 -19.75
N LEU A 44 2.29 -9.69 -20.27
CA LEU A 44 2.95 -10.26 -21.45
C LEU A 44 4.26 -10.94 -21.05
N THR A 45 4.67 -11.94 -21.81
CA THR A 45 6.00 -12.54 -21.71
C THR A 45 6.57 -12.76 -23.10
N GLU A 46 7.82 -12.36 -23.30
CA GLU A 46 8.57 -12.59 -24.53
C GLU A 46 9.01 -14.05 -24.57
N ARG A 47 8.39 -14.86 -25.43
CA ARG A 47 8.70 -16.29 -25.56
C ARG A 47 9.77 -16.56 -26.62
N ASP A 48 9.74 -15.82 -27.72
CA ASP A 48 10.73 -15.91 -28.80
C ASP A 48 10.92 -14.52 -29.43
N GLY A 49 12.18 -14.12 -29.59
CA GLY A 49 12.56 -12.74 -29.90
C GLY A 49 12.27 -11.76 -28.75
N ASP A 50 12.39 -10.47 -29.04
CA ASP A 50 12.10 -9.39 -28.09
C ASP A 50 11.42 -8.20 -28.80
N LEU A 51 10.75 -7.37 -27.99
CA LEU A 51 10.00 -6.20 -28.42
C LEU A 51 10.90 -5.09 -28.97
N GLU A 52 12.14 -5.00 -28.48
CA GLU A 52 13.12 -3.99 -28.90
C GLU A 52 13.50 -4.18 -30.37
N HIS A 53 13.84 -5.41 -30.76
CA HIS A 53 14.14 -5.76 -32.15
C HIS A 53 12.91 -5.70 -33.05
N TRP A 54 11.71 -6.03 -32.55
CA TRP A 54 10.48 -5.84 -33.31
C TRP A 54 10.26 -4.35 -33.65
N ALA A 55 10.43 -3.45 -32.67
CA ALA A 55 10.22 -2.02 -32.87
C ALA A 55 11.20 -1.37 -33.87
N GLU A 56 12.43 -1.90 -33.92
CA GLU A 56 13.47 -1.44 -34.85
C GLU A 56 13.41 -2.09 -36.24
N ARG A 57 13.16 -3.40 -36.31
CA ARG A 57 13.45 -4.23 -37.49
C ARG A 57 12.29 -5.11 -37.96
N HIS A 58 11.12 -5.06 -37.32
CA HIS A 58 9.96 -5.91 -37.64
C HIS A 58 10.31 -7.41 -37.60
N THR A 59 11.17 -7.81 -36.68
CA THR A 59 11.46 -9.22 -36.45
C THR A 59 10.24 -9.90 -35.85
N GLU A 60 9.94 -11.12 -36.31
CA GLU A 60 8.88 -11.93 -35.71
C GLU A 60 9.19 -12.16 -34.24
N SER A 61 8.29 -11.71 -33.37
CA SER A 61 8.34 -11.97 -31.94
C SER A 61 7.06 -12.68 -31.48
N LEU A 62 7.22 -13.62 -30.57
CA LEU A 62 6.15 -14.38 -29.95
C LEU A 62 5.94 -13.91 -28.52
N LEU A 63 4.77 -13.36 -28.26
CA LEU A 63 4.32 -12.98 -26.93
C LEU A 63 3.30 -13.99 -26.41
N ASP A 64 3.48 -14.42 -25.17
CA ASP A 64 2.45 -15.12 -24.41
C ASP A 64 1.64 -14.12 -23.59
N VAL A 65 0.32 -14.30 -23.54
CA VAL A 65 -0.61 -13.40 -22.83
C VAL A 65 -1.15 -14.08 -21.59
N HIS A 66 -0.81 -13.55 -20.41
CA HIS A 66 -1.32 -14.00 -19.12
C HIS A 66 -2.69 -13.38 -18.83
N ARG A 67 -3.73 -13.97 -19.44
CA ARG A 67 -5.12 -13.46 -19.39
C ARG A 67 -5.66 -13.31 -17.97
N ASP A 68 -5.23 -14.18 -17.05
CA ASP A 68 -5.65 -14.13 -15.65
C ASP A 68 -5.14 -12.87 -14.95
N ARG A 69 -3.91 -12.44 -15.25
CA ARG A 69 -3.34 -11.18 -14.73
C ARG A 69 -4.02 -9.96 -15.35
N LEU A 70 -4.25 -10.00 -16.66
CA LEU A 70 -4.98 -8.93 -17.37
C LEU A 70 -6.39 -8.71 -16.77
N ALA A 71 -7.09 -9.80 -16.42
CA ALA A 71 -8.43 -9.74 -15.85
C ALA A 71 -8.47 -9.05 -14.46
N VAL A 72 -7.36 -9.04 -13.73
CA VAL A 72 -7.25 -8.38 -12.41
C VAL A 72 -6.74 -6.94 -12.54
N LEU A 73 -5.94 -6.64 -13.58
CA LEU A 73 -5.33 -5.33 -13.78
C LEU A 73 -6.34 -4.26 -14.26
N VAL A 74 -7.32 -4.66 -15.07
CA VAL A 74 -8.28 -3.73 -15.65
C VAL A 74 -9.49 -3.56 -14.72
N ALA A 75 -9.50 -2.45 -13.98
CA ALA A 75 -10.58 -2.14 -13.03
C ALA A 75 -11.87 -1.62 -13.71
N ALA A 76 -11.75 -1.04 -14.92
CA ALA A 76 -12.85 -0.40 -15.64
C ALA A 76 -13.00 -0.94 -17.07
N PRO A 77 -14.21 -0.94 -17.66
CA PRO A 77 -14.40 -1.24 -19.08
C PRO A 77 -13.74 -0.16 -19.96
N LEU A 78 -12.46 -0.36 -20.32
CA LEU A 78 -11.63 0.64 -21.01
C LEU A 78 -12.25 1.15 -22.31
N SER A 79 -13.06 0.32 -22.99
CA SER A 79 -13.77 0.69 -24.22
C SER A 79 -14.77 1.85 -24.04
N THR A 80 -15.15 2.16 -22.81
CA THR A 80 -16.08 3.26 -22.48
C THR A 80 -15.37 4.48 -21.89
N CYS A 81 -14.08 4.36 -21.56
CA CYS A 81 -13.28 5.44 -21.01
C CYS A 81 -12.84 6.39 -22.13
N ARG A 82 -13.00 7.69 -21.91
CA ARG A 82 -12.57 8.78 -22.80
C ARG A 82 -11.38 9.54 -22.23
N THR A 83 -11.25 9.56 -20.91
CA THR A 83 -10.11 10.13 -20.21
C THR A 83 -9.54 9.14 -19.18
N PRO A 84 -8.29 9.32 -18.72
CA PRO A 84 -7.71 8.48 -17.67
C PRO A 84 -8.55 8.46 -16.38
N GLU A 85 -9.19 9.58 -16.05
CA GLU A 85 -10.03 9.73 -14.86
C GLU A 85 -11.25 8.81 -14.90
N ASP A 86 -11.76 8.46 -16.09
CA ASP A 86 -12.89 7.54 -16.24
C ASP A 86 -12.59 6.12 -15.72
N VAL A 87 -11.31 5.74 -15.62
CA VAL A 87 -10.92 4.47 -15.01
C VAL A 87 -11.14 4.48 -13.49
N LEU A 88 -11.12 5.67 -12.88
CA LEU A 88 -11.29 5.86 -11.44
C LEU A 88 -12.78 5.98 -11.06
N THR A 89 -13.62 6.52 -11.95
CA THR A 89 -15.07 6.70 -11.69
C THR A 89 -15.82 5.37 -11.57
N VAL A 90 -15.25 4.26 -12.05
CA VAL A 90 -15.84 2.92 -11.89
C VAL A 90 -16.07 2.54 -10.42
N MET A 91 -15.35 3.16 -9.49
CA MET A 91 -15.53 2.94 -8.04
C MET A 91 -16.81 3.58 -7.50
N GLU A 92 -17.37 4.55 -8.22
CA GLU A 92 -18.54 5.33 -7.85
C GLU A 92 -19.85 4.73 -8.36
N VAL A 93 -19.79 3.71 -9.24
CA VAL A 93 -20.99 3.02 -9.71
C VAL A 93 -21.66 2.26 -8.56
N PRO A 94 -22.98 2.00 -8.64
CA PRO A 94 -23.68 1.26 -7.58
C PRO A 94 -23.01 -0.07 -7.24
N SER A 95 -23.09 -0.50 -5.97
CA SER A 95 -22.50 -1.76 -5.53
C SER A 95 -22.96 -2.97 -6.35
N ALA A 96 -24.18 -2.97 -6.88
CA ALA A 96 -24.71 -4.03 -7.74
C ALA A 96 -23.94 -4.17 -9.06
N ALA A 97 -23.38 -3.07 -9.57
CA ALA A 97 -22.52 -3.03 -10.76
C ALA A 97 -21.03 -3.23 -10.40
N GLY A 98 -20.70 -3.38 -9.11
CA GLY A 98 -19.35 -3.71 -8.64
C GLY A 98 -18.53 -2.54 -8.10
N GLY A 99 -19.06 -1.31 -8.02
CA GLY A 99 -18.28 -0.15 -7.56
C GLY A 99 -17.72 -0.33 -6.15
N ALA A 100 -18.54 -0.80 -5.20
CA ALA A 100 -18.07 -1.12 -3.84
C ALA A 100 -16.94 -2.16 -3.81
N ARG A 101 -16.98 -3.18 -4.67
CA ARG A 101 -15.91 -4.20 -4.77
C ARG A 101 -14.60 -3.56 -5.20
N ILE A 102 -14.64 -2.72 -6.24
CA ILE A 102 -13.44 -2.05 -6.76
C ILE A 102 -12.92 -1.06 -5.73
N ALA A 103 -13.82 -0.29 -5.12
CA ALA A 103 -13.48 0.72 -4.11
C ALA A 103 -12.72 0.12 -2.92
N VAL A 104 -13.27 -0.92 -2.31
CA VAL A 104 -12.66 -1.56 -1.13
C VAL A 104 -11.36 -2.28 -1.49
N ARG A 105 -11.30 -2.95 -2.65
CA ARG A 105 -10.07 -3.64 -3.07
C ARG A 105 -8.93 -2.67 -3.30
N ARG A 106 -9.20 -1.58 -4.03
CA ARG A 106 -8.20 -0.54 -4.28
C ARG A 106 -7.72 0.08 -2.96
N HIS A 107 -8.65 0.39 -2.04
CA HIS A 107 -8.27 0.93 -0.74
C HIS A 107 -7.31 0.00 0.00
N LEU A 108 -7.61 -1.30 0.10
CA LEU A 108 -6.76 -2.27 0.80
C LEU A 108 -5.41 -2.53 0.10
N LEU A 109 -5.31 -2.30 -1.22
CA LEU A 109 -4.04 -2.40 -1.96
C LEU A 109 -3.19 -1.15 -1.79
N GLU A 110 -3.79 0.04 -1.80
CA GLU A 110 -3.08 1.32 -1.69
C GLU A 110 -2.81 1.74 -0.23
N ARG A 111 -3.62 1.24 0.72
CA ARG A 111 -3.53 1.56 2.14
C ARG A 111 -3.71 0.31 2.98
N PRO A 112 -2.79 0.02 3.93
CA PRO A 112 -2.87 -1.21 4.70
C PRO A 112 -4.08 -1.24 5.64
N VAL A 113 -4.58 -0.09 6.10
CA VAL A 113 -5.70 0.00 7.05
C VAL A 113 -7.00 0.37 6.35
N LEU A 114 -8.02 -0.47 6.51
CA LEU A 114 -9.41 -0.20 6.13
C LEU A 114 -10.23 0.03 7.40
N SER A 115 -10.75 1.24 7.58
CA SER A 115 -11.71 1.55 8.65
C SER A 115 -13.15 1.48 8.11
N THR A 116 -14.04 0.76 8.79
CA THR A 116 -15.45 0.68 8.38
C THR A 116 -16.20 2.00 8.47
N GLU A 117 -15.72 2.94 9.30
CA GLU A 117 -16.33 4.27 9.47
C GLU A 117 -16.10 5.18 8.28
N GLU A 118 -15.10 4.86 7.44
CA GLU A 118 -14.79 5.60 6.22
C GLU A 118 -15.48 5.03 4.99
N LEU A 119 -16.17 3.89 5.14
CA LEU A 119 -16.90 3.27 4.06
C LEU A 119 -18.28 3.92 3.91
N SER A 120 -18.68 4.14 2.66
CA SER A 120 -20.08 4.44 2.36
C SER A 120 -20.99 3.28 2.80
N GLU A 121 -22.29 3.53 2.96
CA GLU A 121 -23.24 2.49 3.36
C GLU A 121 -23.23 1.27 2.41
N GLU A 122 -23.14 1.52 1.10
CA GLU A 122 -23.03 0.46 0.10
C GLU A 122 -21.72 -0.34 0.24
N GLN A 123 -20.59 0.36 0.44
CA GLN A 123 -19.28 -0.26 0.64
C GLN A 123 -19.25 -1.08 1.93
N ALA A 124 -19.77 -0.55 3.04
CA ALA A 124 -19.85 -1.24 4.32
C ALA A 124 -20.77 -2.47 4.24
N GLY A 125 -21.91 -2.36 3.55
CA GLY A 125 -22.82 -3.47 3.29
C GLY A 125 -22.16 -4.57 2.44
N TRP A 126 -21.46 -4.19 1.39
CA TRP A 126 -20.68 -5.11 0.56
C TRP A 126 -19.57 -5.78 1.37
N TRP A 127 -18.74 -5.00 2.08
CA TRP A 127 -17.63 -5.51 2.89
C TRP A 127 -18.10 -6.56 3.91
N ARG A 128 -19.17 -6.25 4.65
CA ARG A 128 -19.75 -7.16 5.66
C ARG A 128 -20.13 -8.53 5.09
N ARG A 129 -20.65 -8.58 3.86
CA ARG A 129 -21.05 -9.83 3.19
C ARG A 129 -19.88 -10.59 2.56
N ASN A 130 -18.78 -9.90 2.25
CA ASN A 130 -17.75 -10.44 1.36
C ASN A 130 -16.36 -10.59 2.01
N ARG A 131 -16.11 -9.99 3.18
CA ARG A 131 -14.78 -9.92 3.84
C ARG A 131 -14.02 -11.24 3.94
N GLU A 132 -14.68 -12.35 4.24
CA GLU A 132 -14.03 -13.67 4.31
C GLU A 132 -13.54 -14.14 2.94
N ARG A 133 -14.36 -13.95 1.90
CA ARG A 133 -13.97 -14.26 0.52
C ARG A 133 -12.89 -13.31 0.02
N GLU A 134 -12.95 -12.04 0.40
CA GLU A 134 -11.90 -11.08 0.04
C GLU A 134 -10.57 -11.42 0.73
N ARG A 135 -10.56 -11.91 1.98
CA ARG A 135 -9.34 -12.43 2.62
C ARG A 135 -8.67 -13.52 1.77
N GLU A 136 -9.43 -14.48 1.27
CA GLU A 136 -8.90 -15.53 0.39
C GLU A 136 -8.43 -14.97 -0.97
N TRP A 137 -9.17 -14.01 -1.52
CA TRP A 137 -8.82 -13.38 -2.79
C TRP A 137 -7.51 -12.60 -2.71
N PHE A 138 -7.32 -11.79 -1.67
CA PHE A 138 -6.09 -11.04 -1.43
C PHE A 138 -4.89 -11.95 -1.21
N ALA A 139 -5.04 -12.99 -0.40
CA ALA A 139 -3.97 -13.96 -0.18
C ALA A 139 -3.57 -14.68 -1.49
N ARG A 140 -4.55 -15.05 -2.31
CA ARG A 140 -4.29 -15.75 -3.58
C ARG A 140 -3.61 -14.88 -4.63
N TRP A 141 -4.06 -13.64 -4.79
CA TRP A 141 -3.65 -12.79 -5.92
C TRP A 141 -2.51 -11.85 -5.61
N PHE A 142 -2.35 -11.46 -4.34
CA PHE A 142 -1.36 -10.47 -3.92
C PHE A 142 -0.45 -10.97 -2.79
N GLY A 143 -0.65 -12.19 -2.27
CA GLY A 143 0.08 -12.66 -1.09
C GLY A 143 -0.25 -11.90 0.20
N LEU A 144 -1.21 -10.97 0.16
CA LEU A 144 -1.59 -10.15 1.31
C LEU A 144 -2.47 -10.93 2.28
N GLU A 145 -2.08 -10.94 3.55
CA GLU A 145 -2.91 -11.47 4.63
C GLU A 145 -3.85 -10.39 5.15
N LEU A 146 -5.16 -10.60 5.02
CA LEU A 146 -6.14 -9.71 5.64
C LEU A 146 -6.50 -10.16 7.05
N GLU A 147 -6.09 -9.36 8.04
CA GLU A 147 -6.58 -9.45 9.41
C GLU A 147 -7.93 -8.72 9.50
N ILE A 148 -9.02 -9.49 9.65
CA ILE A 148 -10.38 -8.94 9.79
C ILE A 148 -10.63 -8.59 11.26
N ARG A 149 -11.09 -7.36 11.50
CA ARG A 149 -11.27 -6.77 12.82
C ARG A 149 -12.68 -6.16 12.96
N ALA A 150 -13.08 -5.78 14.17
CA ALA A 150 -14.41 -5.21 14.40
C ALA A 150 -14.54 -3.83 13.73
N GLU A 151 -13.46 -3.06 13.77
CA GLU A 151 -13.28 -1.73 13.20
C GLU A 151 -12.99 -1.73 11.69
N GLY A 152 -12.76 -2.91 11.09
CA GLY A 152 -12.48 -3.05 9.66
C GLY A 152 -11.48 -4.15 9.34
N ALA A 153 -10.39 -3.81 8.66
CA ALA A 153 -9.34 -4.78 8.31
C ALA A 153 -7.96 -4.14 8.17
N LEU A 154 -6.95 -4.99 8.27
CA LEU A 154 -5.56 -4.66 8.01
C LEU A 154 -5.00 -5.62 6.96
N ALA A 155 -4.44 -5.09 5.87
CA ALA A 155 -3.70 -5.83 4.87
C ALA A 155 -2.23 -5.90 5.26
N LEU A 156 -1.72 -7.13 5.42
CA LEU A 156 -0.36 -7.42 5.83
C LEU A 156 0.42 -8.01 4.65
N ASP A 157 1.44 -7.28 4.22
CA ASP A 157 2.46 -7.77 3.30
C ASP A 157 3.57 -8.45 4.11
N ARG A 158 3.54 -9.78 4.20
CA ARG A 158 4.50 -10.55 4.99
C ARG A 158 5.85 -10.69 4.31
N ASP A 159 5.84 -10.72 2.97
CA ASP A 159 7.04 -10.93 2.17
C ASP A 159 7.73 -9.60 1.83
N GLY A 160 7.01 -8.47 1.97
CA GLY A 160 7.54 -7.13 1.77
C GLY A 160 7.72 -6.78 0.29
N GLU A 161 7.01 -7.48 -0.59
CA GLU A 161 7.14 -7.33 -2.05
C GLU A 161 6.29 -6.19 -2.62
N LEU A 162 5.24 -5.77 -1.90
CA LEU A 162 4.27 -4.78 -2.37
C LEU A 162 4.38 -3.44 -1.66
N THR A 163 4.93 -3.42 -0.45
CA THR A 163 5.03 -2.19 0.33
C THR A 163 6.25 -1.35 -0.07
N ASP A 164 6.02 -0.07 -0.35
CA ASP A 164 7.05 0.96 -0.46
C ASP A 164 7.55 1.45 0.91
N LEU A 165 6.79 1.17 1.97
CA LEU A 165 7.08 1.54 3.35
C LEU A 165 6.92 0.35 4.31
N THR A 166 8.03 -0.35 4.55
CA THR A 166 8.07 -1.40 5.58
C THR A 166 7.85 -0.80 6.99
N PHE A 167 6.84 -1.30 7.70
CA PHE A 167 6.59 -0.97 9.10
C PHE A 167 5.94 -2.16 9.87
N PRO A 168 6.46 -2.53 11.05
CA PRO A 168 7.69 -2.07 11.66
C PRO A 168 8.92 -2.45 10.82
N GLY A 169 10.04 -1.76 11.00
CA GLY A 169 11.24 -2.02 10.22
C GLY A 169 12.48 -1.37 10.81
N ALA A 170 13.63 -1.63 10.19
CA ALA A 170 14.91 -1.12 10.65
C ALA A 170 15.04 0.40 10.53
N GLY A 171 15.94 0.96 11.35
CA GLY A 171 16.31 2.36 11.34
C GLY A 171 15.66 3.18 12.45
N SER A 172 16.36 4.23 12.87
CA SER A 172 16.00 5.00 14.08
C SER A 172 14.61 5.63 14.02
N ALA A 173 14.18 6.15 12.88
CA ALA A 173 12.84 6.73 12.74
C ALA A 173 11.73 5.70 12.86
N ARG A 174 11.87 4.52 12.23
CA ARG A 174 10.88 3.42 12.34
C ARG A 174 10.84 2.82 13.75
N HIS A 175 12.01 2.61 14.37
CA HIS A 175 12.09 2.17 15.77
C HIS A 175 11.43 3.18 16.70
N PHE A 176 11.72 4.47 16.53
CA PHE A 176 11.10 5.53 17.31
C PHE A 176 9.58 5.59 17.07
N ALA A 177 9.13 5.50 15.82
CA ALA A 177 7.71 5.45 15.46
C ALA A 177 6.99 4.28 16.13
N LEU A 178 7.59 3.08 16.16
CA LEU A 178 7.03 1.91 16.82
C LEU A 178 6.87 2.13 18.34
N LEU A 179 7.90 2.68 18.99
CA LEU A 179 7.87 2.98 20.43
C LEU A 179 6.84 4.07 20.75
N LEU A 180 6.80 5.13 19.93
CA LEU A 180 5.81 6.19 20.03
C LEU A 180 4.39 5.64 19.85
N LEU A 181 4.17 4.79 18.86
CA LEU A 181 2.88 4.15 18.61
C LEU A 181 2.39 3.35 19.83
N GLY A 182 3.30 2.68 20.55
CA GLY A 182 3.00 2.03 21.82
C GLY A 182 2.43 3.00 22.85
N GLU A 183 3.12 4.11 23.11
CA GLU A 183 2.65 5.14 24.05
C GLU A 183 1.33 5.80 23.61
N LEU A 184 1.16 6.05 22.30
CA LEU A 184 -0.08 6.60 21.75
C LEU A 184 -1.25 5.64 21.91
N THR A 185 -0.99 4.33 21.74
CA THR A 185 -2.01 3.29 21.95
C THR A 185 -2.44 3.24 23.41
N GLU A 186 -1.51 3.32 24.38
CA GLU A 186 -1.86 3.38 25.80
C GLU A 186 -2.62 4.67 26.14
N ALA A 187 -2.20 5.82 25.59
CA ALA A 187 -2.89 7.09 25.77
C ALA A 187 -4.32 7.05 25.21
N ALA A 188 -4.53 6.38 24.08
CA ALA A 188 -5.85 6.17 23.51
C ALA A 188 -6.73 5.26 24.38
N ARG A 189 -6.17 4.16 24.92
CA ARG A 189 -6.92 3.27 25.85
C ARG A 189 -7.33 3.95 27.15
N GLY A 190 -6.55 4.92 27.62
CA GLY A 190 -6.84 5.69 28.82
C GLY A 190 -7.90 6.79 28.64
N GLN A 191 -8.39 7.03 27.43
CA GLN A 191 -9.52 7.94 27.21
C GLN A 191 -10.82 7.22 27.61
N ASP A 192 -11.61 7.82 28.51
CA ASP A 192 -12.95 7.32 28.81
C ASP A 192 -13.81 7.46 27.55
N HIS A 193 -14.07 6.33 26.88
CA HIS A 193 -15.05 6.25 25.80
C HIS A 193 -16.45 6.36 26.41
N ASP A 194 -16.96 7.59 26.49
CA ASP A 194 -18.32 7.89 26.94
C ASP A 194 -19.37 7.48 25.87
N GLY A 195 -19.29 6.22 25.41
CA GLY A 195 -20.20 5.58 24.46
C GLY A 195 -19.79 5.63 22.98
N ALA A 196 -18.75 6.37 22.59
CA ALA A 196 -18.27 6.42 21.21
C ALA A 196 -17.24 5.30 20.93
N SER A 197 -17.74 4.13 20.55
CA SER A 197 -16.93 3.00 20.07
C SER A 197 -16.43 3.27 18.64
N GLY A 198 -15.55 4.24 18.49
CA GLY A 198 -14.93 4.61 17.22
C GLY A 198 -13.67 3.79 16.91
N ALA A 199 -13.39 3.54 15.64
CA ALA A 199 -12.12 2.99 15.17
C ALA A 199 -10.95 3.95 15.43
N TRP A 200 -11.24 5.25 15.51
CA TRP A 200 -10.28 6.33 15.73
C TRP A 200 -10.49 6.96 17.10
N THR A 201 -9.43 6.99 17.92
CA THR A 201 -9.46 7.62 19.25
C THR A 201 -8.61 8.89 19.26
N PRO A 202 -9.15 10.04 19.70
CA PRO A 202 -8.39 11.28 19.77
C PRO A 202 -7.38 11.26 20.93
N VAL A 203 -6.17 11.73 20.65
CA VAL A 203 -5.09 11.97 21.62
C VAL A 203 -4.57 13.38 21.40
N ALA A 204 -4.59 14.22 22.44
CA ALA A 204 -4.09 15.59 22.32
C ALA A 204 -2.62 15.61 21.87
N THR A 205 -2.27 16.48 20.92
CA THR A 205 -0.90 16.57 20.38
C THR A 205 0.13 16.88 21.47
N SER A 206 -0.24 17.64 22.51
CA SER A 206 0.60 17.87 23.69
C SER A 206 0.92 16.60 24.48
N THR A 207 -0.04 15.67 24.57
CA THR A 207 0.14 14.36 25.22
C THR A 207 1.04 13.48 24.37
N ALA A 208 0.82 13.47 23.05
CA ALA A 208 1.64 12.74 22.09
C ALA A 208 3.12 13.24 22.08
N ARG A 209 3.33 14.56 22.12
CA ARG A 209 4.66 15.18 22.26
C ARG A 209 5.33 14.81 23.58
N SER A 210 4.58 14.85 24.68
CA SER A 210 5.10 14.43 25.98
C SER A 210 5.51 12.94 25.99
N ALA A 211 4.78 12.08 25.27
CA ALA A 211 5.14 10.68 25.07
C ALA A 211 6.41 10.54 24.21
N ALA A 212 6.50 11.28 23.10
CA ALA A 212 7.70 11.32 22.26
C ALA A 212 8.94 11.76 23.04
N ASP A 213 8.83 12.76 23.91
CA ASP A 213 9.94 13.20 24.76
C ASP A 213 10.39 12.09 25.73
N ARG A 214 9.45 11.34 26.30
CA ARG A 214 9.78 10.17 27.15
C ARG A 214 10.51 9.10 26.35
N VAL A 215 9.95 8.69 25.20
CA VAL A 215 10.58 7.70 24.31
C VAL A 215 11.97 8.17 23.91
N PHE A 216 12.10 9.44 23.50
CA PHE A 216 13.36 10.00 23.04
C PHE A 216 14.42 9.94 24.14
N ARG A 217 14.11 10.39 25.36
CA ARG A 217 15.06 10.35 26.48
C ARG A 217 15.50 8.92 26.81
N THR A 218 14.57 7.96 26.82
CA THR A 218 14.87 6.57 27.16
C THR A 218 15.71 5.88 26.09
N TRP A 219 15.42 6.13 24.81
CA TRP A 219 15.97 5.37 23.69
C TRP A 219 17.04 6.14 22.90
N ARG A 220 17.40 7.36 23.33
CA ARG A 220 18.31 8.29 22.63
C ARG A 220 19.58 7.63 22.11
N HIS A 221 20.22 6.79 22.94
CA HIS A 221 21.50 6.18 22.63
C HIS A 221 21.44 5.20 21.45
N GLY A 222 20.28 4.59 21.19
CA GLY A 222 20.06 3.69 20.04
C GLY A 222 19.70 4.41 18.74
N LEU A 223 19.57 5.74 18.76
CA LEU A 223 19.21 6.52 17.58
C LEU A 223 20.46 6.94 16.79
N ARG A 224 20.32 7.17 15.47
CA ARG A 224 21.37 7.77 14.64
C ARG A 224 21.71 9.17 15.15
N LYS A 225 22.98 9.59 15.02
CA LYS A 225 23.48 10.89 15.52
C LYS A 225 22.66 12.08 15.02
N ALA A 226 22.21 12.07 13.76
CA ALA A 226 21.34 13.11 13.21
C ALA A 226 20.01 13.23 14.00
N HIS A 227 19.35 12.09 14.24
CA HIS A 227 18.12 12.03 15.05
C HIS A 227 18.34 12.34 16.53
N GLN A 228 19.54 12.08 17.07
CA GLN A 228 19.89 12.53 18.43
C GLN A 228 20.01 14.06 18.50
N ALA A 229 20.57 14.69 17.46
CA ALA A 229 20.77 16.12 17.42
C ALA A 229 19.46 16.90 17.17
N ASP A 230 18.52 16.30 16.44
CA ASP A 230 17.27 16.93 16.02
C ASP A 230 16.04 16.05 16.38
N PRO A 231 15.51 16.17 17.62
CA PRO A 231 14.32 15.44 18.05
C PRO A 231 13.05 15.85 17.31
N ASP A 232 12.96 17.09 16.82
CA ASP A 232 11.78 17.57 16.10
C ASP A 232 11.71 16.98 14.70
N ALA A 233 12.85 16.87 14.00
CA ALA A 233 12.93 16.15 12.74
C ALA A 233 12.58 14.65 12.91
N LEU A 234 13.09 14.02 13.97
CA LEU A 234 12.74 12.63 14.29
C LEU A 234 11.24 12.44 14.55
N TRP A 235 10.63 13.36 15.30
CA TRP A 235 9.19 13.38 15.53
C TRP A 235 8.42 13.47 14.21
N ALA A 236 8.78 14.42 13.35
CA ALA A 236 8.10 14.63 12.07
C ALA A 236 8.21 13.40 11.15
N GLU A 237 9.41 12.81 11.06
CA GLU A 237 9.65 11.59 10.28
C GLU A 237 8.85 10.40 10.83
N ALA A 238 8.83 10.22 12.16
CA ALA A 238 8.07 9.15 12.80
C ALA A 238 6.55 9.30 12.60
N LEU A 239 6.02 10.52 12.74
CA LEU A 239 4.60 10.79 12.46
C LEU A 239 4.25 10.56 10.99
N GLY A 240 5.14 10.95 10.07
CA GLY A 240 4.99 10.67 8.65
C GLY A 240 4.86 9.16 8.37
N ILE A 241 5.69 8.33 9.02
CA ILE A 241 5.61 6.87 8.92
C ILE A 241 4.26 6.34 9.47
N LEU A 242 3.84 6.80 10.65
CA LEU A 242 2.58 6.37 11.27
C LEU A 242 1.34 6.83 10.47
N ALA A 243 1.42 7.98 9.81
CA ALA A 243 0.37 8.49 8.93
C ALA A 243 0.31 7.71 7.60
N ALA A 244 1.47 7.45 6.98
CA ALA A 244 1.54 6.68 5.74
C ALA A 244 1.04 5.24 5.91
N THR A 245 1.27 4.64 7.08
CA THR A 245 0.73 3.32 7.46
C THR A 245 -0.76 3.34 7.85
N GLY A 246 -1.41 4.50 7.90
CA GLY A 246 -2.81 4.64 8.27
C GLY A 246 -3.11 4.35 9.74
N LEU A 247 -2.10 4.35 10.61
CA LEU A 247 -2.26 4.08 12.04
C LEU A 247 -2.53 5.34 12.86
N VAL A 248 -2.10 6.50 12.37
CA VAL A 248 -2.30 7.81 12.99
C VAL A 248 -2.76 8.82 11.95
N ARG A 249 -3.62 9.77 12.33
CA ARG A 249 -3.89 11.00 11.57
C ARG A 249 -3.50 12.21 12.39
N ASP A 250 -2.89 13.18 11.73
CA ASP A 250 -2.59 14.47 12.33
C ASP A 250 -3.66 15.49 11.94
N GLU A 251 -4.43 15.97 12.92
CA GLU A 251 -5.42 17.03 12.73
C GLU A 251 -4.94 18.38 13.29
N GLY A 252 -3.69 18.47 13.77
CA GLY A 252 -3.11 19.66 14.38
C GLY A 252 -3.11 19.60 15.90
N PRO A 253 -4.18 20.04 16.61
CA PRO A 253 -4.23 20.01 18.06
C PRO A 253 -4.47 18.61 18.63
N THR A 254 -4.92 17.68 17.78
CA THR A 254 -5.26 16.31 18.12
C THR A 254 -4.66 15.36 17.07
N LEU A 255 -4.15 14.23 17.55
CA LEU A 255 -3.84 13.07 16.72
C LEU A 255 -4.97 12.06 16.86
N LEU A 256 -5.46 11.49 15.77
CA LEU A 256 -6.37 10.35 15.82
C LEU A 256 -5.55 9.07 15.72
N VAL A 257 -5.70 8.17 16.70
CA VAL A 257 -5.02 6.88 16.75
C VAL A 257 -6.00 5.78 16.36
N HIS A 258 -5.69 4.99 15.34
CA HIS A 258 -6.54 3.90 14.89
C HIS A 258 -6.43 2.70 15.84
N ALA A 259 -7.52 1.96 16.06
CA ALA A 259 -7.52 0.76 16.91
C ALA A 259 -6.57 -0.35 16.41
N ALA A 260 -6.27 -0.38 15.10
CA ALA A 260 -5.25 -1.27 14.54
C ALA A 260 -3.84 -1.01 15.09
N ALA A 261 -3.54 0.17 15.65
CA ALA A 261 -2.27 0.48 16.32
C ALA A 261 -1.92 -0.53 17.42
N ALA A 262 -2.94 -1.06 18.11
CA ALA A 262 -2.76 -2.05 19.17
C ALA A 262 -2.09 -3.34 18.70
N ARG A 263 -2.14 -3.66 17.40
CA ARG A 263 -1.41 -4.80 16.82
C ARG A 263 0.11 -4.65 16.99
N TYR A 264 0.59 -3.42 16.84
CA TYR A 264 2.01 -3.11 16.77
C TYR A 264 2.57 -2.64 18.11
N ALA A 265 1.74 -2.56 19.16
CA ALA A 265 2.16 -2.10 20.48
C ALA A 265 3.34 -2.96 21.00
N PRO A 266 4.57 -2.39 21.06
CA PRO A 266 5.74 -3.16 21.44
C PRO A 266 5.77 -3.38 22.96
N ARG A 267 6.48 -4.42 23.39
CA ARG A 267 6.95 -4.58 24.79
C ARG A 267 8.48 -4.45 24.79
N PRO A 268 9.01 -3.22 24.78
CA PRO A 268 10.43 -3.01 24.56
C PRO A 268 11.21 -3.17 25.87
N GLU A 269 12.34 -3.84 25.82
CA GLU A 269 13.27 -4.01 26.95
C GLU A 269 14.64 -3.45 26.60
N LEU A 270 15.24 -2.68 27.52
CA LEU A 270 16.62 -2.22 27.39
C LEU A 270 17.55 -3.31 27.91
N VAL A 271 18.22 -4.02 27.01
CA VAL A 271 19.28 -4.96 27.39
C VAL A 271 20.52 -4.15 27.76
N THR A 272 20.82 -4.06 29.05
CA THR A 272 22.10 -3.51 29.52
C THR A 272 23.16 -4.60 29.41
N THR A 273 24.31 -4.31 28.82
CA THR A 273 25.44 -5.25 28.63
C THR A 273 26.15 -5.63 29.95
N ALA A 274 25.45 -5.60 31.07
CA ALA A 274 25.93 -6.05 32.37
C ALA A 274 25.38 -7.45 32.70
N GLY A 275 25.62 -8.41 31.80
CA GLY A 275 25.48 -9.86 32.02
C GLY A 275 26.80 -10.56 31.66
N PRO A 276 27.14 -11.71 32.27
CA PRO A 276 28.48 -12.28 32.18
C PRO A 276 28.84 -12.57 30.72
N ALA A 277 30.06 -12.19 30.35
CA ALA A 277 30.61 -12.24 28.99
C ALA A 277 30.08 -13.41 28.14
N GLY A 278 29.53 -13.12 26.96
CA GLY A 278 29.53 -14.11 25.88
C GLY A 278 28.46 -14.05 24.80
N GLU A 279 27.35 -13.33 24.95
CA GLU A 279 26.33 -13.34 23.90
C GLU A 279 26.38 -12.10 23.02
N ARG A 280 26.73 -12.32 21.75
CA ARG A 280 26.80 -11.32 20.68
C ARG A 280 25.43 -10.67 20.49
N SER A 281 25.45 -9.35 20.38
CA SER A 281 24.27 -8.54 20.04
C SER A 281 23.76 -8.89 18.64
N LEU A 282 22.43 -9.01 18.48
CA LEU A 282 21.74 -9.22 17.19
C LEU A 282 21.92 -8.05 16.19
N PHE A 283 22.64 -7.00 16.57
CA PHE A 283 22.88 -5.79 15.76
C PHE A 283 24.36 -5.55 15.42
N GLU A 284 25.24 -6.53 15.66
CA GLU A 284 26.60 -6.47 15.08
C GLU A 284 26.52 -6.96 13.63
N GLU A 285 26.40 -6.03 12.68
CA GLU A 285 26.69 -6.29 11.27
C GLU A 285 28.19 -6.56 11.12
N ASP A 286 28.53 -7.72 10.54
CA ASP A 286 29.92 -8.08 10.20
C ASP A 286 30.53 -7.02 9.27
N ALA A 287 31.73 -6.55 9.65
CA ALA A 287 32.55 -5.62 8.87
C ALA A 287 33.24 -6.30 7.67
#